data_AF-A0A3B8Y9R1-F1
#
_entry.id   AF-A0A3B8Y9R1-F1
#
_cell.length_a   1.000
_cell.length_b   1.000
_cell.length_c   1.000
_cell.angle_alpha   90.00
_cell.angle_beta   90.00
_cell.angle_gamma   90.00
#
_symmetry.space_group_name_H-M   'P 1'
#
loop_
_entity.id
_entity.type
_entity.pdbx_description
1 polymer ?
#
loop_
_entity_poly.entity_id
_entity_poly.type
_entity_poly.pdbx_seq_one_letter_code
_entity_poly.pdbx_strand_id
1 'polypeptide(L)'
;KGSSGCDVEPVTERSETVWHDLLGTHKLALADTITAYKGESLDVSATRIWTATECLKKAGIMVDAPLMLMSQKSSSQGKNTNSQVVWLTAGETVIGS
;
A
#
# COMPACT_ATOMS: atom_id res chain seq x y z
N LYS A 1 -20.44 -13.49 -6.51
CA LYS A 1 -19.15 -13.51 -7.25
C LYS A 1 -18.48 -12.17 -6.97
N GLY A 2 -17.33 -12.13 -6.30
CA GLY A 2 -16.62 -10.88 -6.02
C GLY A 2 -15.91 -10.37 -7.27
N SER A 3 -15.87 -9.05 -7.44
CA SER A 3 -15.09 -8.40 -8.49
C SER A 3 -13.59 -8.44 -8.14
N SER A 4 -12.73 -8.69 -9.12
CA SER A 4 -11.28 -8.77 -8.96
C SER A 4 -10.62 -7.75 -9.89
N GLY A 5 -9.61 -7.03 -9.39
CA GLY A 5 -8.80 -6.10 -10.18
C GLY A 5 -7.31 -6.34 -9.94
N CYS A 6 -6.50 -6.17 -10.98
CA CYS A 6 -5.05 -6.29 -10.92
C CYS A 6 -4.35 -5.16 -11.69
N ASP A 7 -3.17 -4.80 -11.24
CA ASP A 7 -2.35 -3.76 -11.83
C ASP A 7 -0.86 -4.01 -11.56
N VAL A 8 0.00 -3.43 -12.39
CA VAL A 8 1.46 -3.50 -12.25
C VAL A 8 2.06 -2.17 -12.69
N GLU A 9 2.88 -1.57 -11.83
CA GLU A 9 3.47 -0.26 -12.09
C GLU A 9 4.99 -0.32 -11.95
N PRO A 10 5.75 0.32 -12.86
CA PRO A 10 7.19 0.43 -12.71
C PRO A 10 7.53 1.37 -11.56
N VAL A 11 8.54 1.00 -10.77
CA VAL A 11 9.16 1.93 -9.82
C VAL A 11 9.92 2.97 -10.62
N THR A 12 9.55 4.22 -10.46
CA THR A 12 10.20 5.37 -11.11
C THR A 12 10.32 6.47 -10.09
N GLU A 13 11.48 7.12 -10.07
CA GLU A 13 11.72 8.29 -9.23
C GLU A 13 10.76 9.40 -9.62
N ARG A 14 10.01 9.91 -8.63
CA ARG A 14 9.11 11.05 -8.80
C ARG A 14 9.36 12.03 -7.67
N SER A 15 9.06 13.31 -7.91
CA SER A 15 9.10 14.29 -6.83
C SER A 15 8.01 14.00 -5.79
N GLU A 16 8.24 14.46 -4.57
CA GLU A 16 7.27 14.33 -3.48
C GLU A 16 5.91 14.95 -3.84
N THR A 17 5.90 16.07 -4.56
CA THR A 17 4.67 16.70 -5.05
C THR A 17 3.88 15.79 -5.99
N VAL A 18 4.56 15.13 -6.93
CA VAL A 18 3.88 14.18 -7.84
C VAL A 18 3.34 12.99 -7.07
N TRP A 19 4.07 12.51 -6.05
CA TRP A 19 3.55 11.46 -5.19
C TRP A 19 2.36 11.91 -4.36
N HIS A 20 2.38 13.13 -3.84
CA HIS A 20 1.26 13.73 -3.12
C HIS A 20 0.03 13.86 -4.01
N ASP A 21 0.17 14.28 -5.26
CA ASP A 21 -0.94 14.40 -6.22
C ASP A 21 -1.56 13.03 -6.55
N LEU A 22 -0.75 11.98 -6.66
CA LEU A 22 -1.21 10.62 -6.98
C LEU A 22 -1.85 9.91 -5.78
N LEU A 23 -1.26 10.06 -4.60
CA LEU A 23 -1.64 9.29 -3.42
C LEU A 23 -2.59 10.07 -2.49
N GLY A 24 -2.49 11.38 -2.47
CA GLY A 24 -3.03 12.22 -1.40
C GLY A 24 -2.31 12.00 -0.07
N THR A 25 -2.66 12.82 0.91
CA THR A 25 -1.95 12.92 2.20
C THR A 25 -1.87 11.59 2.97
N HIS A 26 -2.97 10.86 3.10
CA HIS A 26 -3.01 9.65 3.95
C HIS A 26 -2.23 8.48 3.36
N LYS A 27 -2.34 8.25 2.04
CA LYS A 27 -1.64 7.17 1.36
C LYS A 27 -0.15 7.48 1.21
N LEU A 28 0.23 8.75 1.07
CA LEU A 28 1.64 9.18 1.12
C LEU A 28 2.26 8.92 2.51
N ALA A 29 1.58 9.31 3.59
CA ALA A 29 2.05 9.02 4.96
C ALA A 29 2.18 7.51 5.24
N LEU A 30 1.31 6.69 4.64
CA LEU A 30 1.44 5.24 4.69
C LEU A 30 2.68 4.74 3.92
N ALA A 31 2.98 5.32 2.75
CA ALA A 31 4.20 5.01 2.00
C ALA A 31 5.46 5.36 2.83
N ASP A 32 5.49 6.52 3.48
CA ASP A 32 6.59 6.91 4.39
C ASP A 32 6.78 5.91 5.54
N THR A 33 5.67 5.46 6.13
CA THR A 33 5.67 4.46 7.20
C THR A 33 6.29 3.14 6.71
N ILE A 34 5.95 2.70 5.49
CA ILE A 34 6.51 1.49 4.89
C ILE A 34 8.00 1.68 4.57
N THR A 35 8.38 2.82 4.02
CA THR A 35 9.79 3.19 3.75
C THR A 35 10.62 3.10 5.02
N ALA A 36 10.16 3.69 6.12
CA ALA A 36 10.84 3.62 7.42
C ALA A 36 10.90 2.18 7.96
N TYR A 37 9.81 1.41 7.83
CA TYR A 37 9.74 0.03 8.33
C TYR A 37 10.61 -0.94 7.52
N LYS A 38 10.72 -0.75 6.21
CA LYS A 38 11.41 -1.65 5.27
C LYS A 38 12.84 -1.22 4.95
N GLY A 39 13.19 0.04 5.19
CA GLY A 39 14.47 0.62 4.77
C GLY A 39 14.60 0.74 3.24
N GLU A 40 13.49 0.90 2.52
CA GLU A 40 13.46 1.05 1.05
C GLU A 40 13.18 2.51 0.65
N SER A 41 13.38 2.87 -0.63
CA SER A 41 13.10 4.24 -1.08
C SER A 41 11.60 4.57 -1.04
N LEU A 42 11.28 5.85 -0.93
CA LEU A 42 9.90 6.33 -1.02
C LEU A 42 9.24 5.89 -2.34
N ASP A 43 9.96 5.96 -3.46
CA ASP A 43 9.41 5.56 -4.76
C ASP A 43 8.95 4.10 -4.79
N VAL A 44 9.65 3.20 -4.11
CA VAL A 44 9.25 1.78 -4.02
C VAL A 44 7.96 1.64 -3.21
N SER A 45 7.90 2.25 -2.03
CA SER A 45 6.72 2.19 -1.16
C SER A 45 5.51 2.87 -1.81
N ALA A 46 5.70 4.06 -2.37
CA ALA A 46 4.67 4.85 -3.03
C ALA A 46 4.10 4.12 -4.26
N THR A 47 4.97 3.51 -5.08
CA THR A 47 4.53 2.70 -6.24
C THR A 47 3.67 1.51 -5.80
N ARG A 48 3.99 0.83 -4.68
CA ARG A 48 3.16 -0.26 -4.16
C ARG A 48 1.78 0.21 -3.71
N ILE A 49 1.71 1.35 -3.01
CA ILE A 49 0.46 1.94 -2.56
C ILE A 49 -0.40 2.41 -3.74
N TRP A 50 0.23 3.01 -4.75
CA TRP A 50 -0.43 3.39 -6.01
C TRP A 50 -1.00 2.16 -6.73
N THR A 51 -0.17 1.14 -6.96
CA THR A 51 -0.60 -0.11 -7.62
C THR A 51 -1.77 -0.77 -6.88
N ALA A 52 -1.70 -0.83 -5.54
CA ALA A 52 -2.80 -1.37 -4.73
C ALA A 52 -4.09 -0.55 -4.91
N THR A 53 -3.99 0.78 -4.98
CA THR A 53 -5.13 1.66 -5.25
C THR A 53 -5.72 1.41 -6.63
N GLU A 54 -4.90 1.24 -7.67
CA GLU A 54 -5.36 0.92 -9.02
C GLU A 54 -6.01 -0.47 -9.12
N CYS A 55 -5.49 -1.47 -8.39
CA CYS A 55 -6.15 -2.77 -8.24
C CYS A 55 -7.56 -2.64 -7.66
N LEU A 56 -7.74 -1.81 -6.61
CA LEU A 56 -9.06 -1.57 -6.00
C LEU A 56 -10.00 -0.88 -6.98
N LYS A 57 -9.53 0.14 -7.72
CA LYS A 57 -10.32 0.83 -8.74
C LYS A 57 -10.81 -0.14 -9.82
N LYS A 58 -9.92 -1.00 -10.34
CA LYS A 58 -10.26 -2.03 -11.34
C LYS A 58 -11.19 -3.12 -10.79
N ALA A 59 -11.13 -3.40 -9.49
CA ALA A 59 -12.08 -4.26 -8.81
C ALA A 59 -13.46 -3.59 -8.61
N GLY A 60 -13.64 -2.31 -8.98
CA GLY A 60 -14.88 -1.57 -8.78
C GLY A 60 -15.11 -1.13 -7.34
N ILE A 61 -14.05 -1.12 -6.51
CA ILE A 61 -14.08 -0.60 -5.15
C ILE A 61 -13.89 0.92 -5.19
N MET A 62 -14.50 1.64 -4.26
CA MET A 62 -14.38 3.10 -4.17
C MET A 62 -12.90 3.54 -4.17
N VAL A 63 -12.61 4.61 -4.93
CA VAL A 63 -11.27 5.20 -5.09
C VAL A 63 -10.63 5.59 -3.73
N ASP A 64 -11.48 5.93 -2.77
CA ASP A 64 -11.11 6.38 -1.42
C ASP A 64 -11.19 5.29 -0.36
N ALA A 65 -11.34 4.02 -0.77
CA ALA A 65 -11.23 2.91 0.18
C ALA A 65 -9.86 2.97 0.89
N PRO A 66 -9.83 2.95 2.23
CA PRO A 66 -8.59 3.08 2.98
C PRO A 66 -7.70 1.86 2.74
N LEU A 67 -6.40 2.06 2.56
CA LEU A 67 -5.41 1.00 2.60
C LEU A 67 -4.85 0.93 4.03
N MET A 68 -4.89 -0.25 4.63
CA MET A 68 -4.42 -0.49 5.99
C MET A 68 -3.20 -1.40 5.99
N LEU A 69 -2.18 -1.01 6.76
CA LEU A 69 -0.99 -1.80 7.00
C LEU A 69 -1.29 -2.91 8.02
N MET A 70 -1.05 -4.16 7.64
CA MET A 70 -1.12 -5.29 8.57
C MET A 70 0.30 -5.78 8.87
N SER A 71 0.74 -5.59 10.13
CA SER A 71 1.98 -6.18 10.61
C SER A 71 1.71 -7.62 11.06
N GLN A 72 2.38 -8.59 10.44
CA GLN A 72 2.40 -9.95 10.97
C GLN A 72 3.51 -10.07 12.02
N LYS A 73 3.18 -10.53 13.22
CA LYS A 73 4.21 -11.03 14.14
C LYS A 73 4.80 -12.28 13.50
N SER A 74 6.11 -12.29 13.23
CA SER A 74 6.81 -13.52 12.91
C SER A 74 6.71 -14.44 14.11
N SER A 75 5.87 -15.48 14.05
CA SER A 75 6.02 -16.65 14.92
C SER A 75 7.36 -17.28 14.56
N SER A 76 8.37 -16.98 15.36
CA SER A 76 9.73 -17.48 15.21
C SER A 76 9.73 -19.00 15.34
N GLN A 77 9.70 -19.71 14.22
CA GLN A 77 10.20 -21.08 14.18
C GLN A 77 10.97 -21.31 12.89
N GLY A 78 12.26 -20.96 12.94
CA GLY A 78 13.30 -21.46 12.06
C GLY A 78 13.15 -21.14 10.58
N LYS A 79 13.60 -19.95 10.17
CA LYS A 79 14.34 -19.72 8.91
C LYS A 79 14.84 -18.27 8.88
N ASN A 80 16.15 -18.12 8.74
CA ASN A 80 16.82 -16.84 8.50
C ASN A 80 16.44 -16.35 7.09
N THR A 81 15.38 -15.56 7.01
CA THR A 81 15.13 -14.66 5.88
C THR A 81 14.66 -13.34 6.48
N ASN A 82 15.50 -12.30 6.41
CA ASN A 82 15.20 -10.94 6.87
C ASN A 82 14.11 -10.22 6.03
N SER A 83 13.28 -10.98 5.30
CA SER A 83 12.21 -10.46 4.47
C SER A 83 11.00 -10.18 5.36
N GLN A 84 10.97 -9.00 5.98
CA GLN A 84 9.80 -8.50 6.68
C GLN A 84 8.64 -8.41 5.69
N VAL A 85 7.64 -9.28 5.77
CA VAL A 85 6.49 -9.25 4.87
C VAL A 85 5.50 -8.20 5.36
N VAL A 86 5.03 -7.35 4.45
CA VAL A 86 4.04 -6.31 4.72
C VAL A 86 2.80 -6.61 3.90
N TRP A 87 1.64 -6.66 4.55
CA TRP A 87 0.36 -6.86 3.89
C TRP A 87 -0.45 -5.57 3.92
N LEU A 88 -1.15 -5.31 2.81
CA LEU A 88 -2.11 -4.23 2.70
C LEU A 88 -3.50 -4.84 2.53
N THR A 89 -4.47 -4.31 3.27
CA THR A 89 -5.89 -4.63 3.09
C THR A 89 -6.67 -3.37 2.79
N ALA A 90 -7.70 -3.47 1.95
CA ALA A 90 -8.73 -2.44 1.92
C ALA A 90 -9.49 -2.50 3.26
N GLY A 91 -9.65 -1.36 3.92
CA GLY A 91 -10.56 -1.23 5.06
C GLY A 91 -11.98 -1.00 4.58
N GLU A 92 -12.96 -1.40 5.39
CA GLU A 92 -14.35 -1.01 5.18
C GLU A 92 -14.50 0.47 5.56
N THR A 93 -15.17 1.27 4.72
CA THR A 93 -15.58 2.62 5.10
C THR A 93 -16.69 2.48 6.16
N VAL A 94 -16.31 2.45 7.43
CA VAL A 94 -17.29 2.53 8.53
C VAL A 94 -17.74 3.98 8.63
N ILE A 95 -18.82 4.31 7.92
CA ILE A 95 -19.53 5.56 8.15
C ILE A 95 -20.29 5.35 9.46
N GLY A 96 -19.75 5.86 10.57
CA GLY A 96 -20.50 5.97 11.81
C GLY A 96 -21.67 6.91 11.59
N SER A 97 -22.89 6.37 11.59
CA SER A 97 -24.16 7.10 11.62
C SER A 97 -24.37 7.80 12.95
#